data_AF-A0A601ZZC1-F1
#
_entry.id   AF-A0A601ZZC1-F1
#
_cell.length_a   1.000
_cell.length_b   1.000
_cell.length_c   1.000
_cell.angle_alpha   90.00
_cell.angle_beta   90.00
_cell.angle_gamma   90.00
#
_symmetry.space_group_name_H-M   'P 1'
#
loop_
_entity.id
_entity.type
_entity.pdbx_description
1 polymer ?
#
loop_
_entity_poly.entity_id
_entity_poly.type
_entity_poly.pdbx_seq_one_letter_code
_entity_poly.pdbx_strand_id
1 'polypeptide(L)'
;WLLPFMNVYGLVGYTDGHSISQIGVGLMTKNGHVFHPADLQNLKFKLDFKGTTYGIGTTLVGGVGNWFTAVDANYTQTQFDILDGSIDAFTVSPRVGYRFTTPGIDKMHLPSGKLNVWVGSMYQDVQQEFKGSLDDLTMPSATLQRLVSMANYNNNGRFDVKQHLQSPWNMLLGAQYEITRHFNVTTEFGFAERNSFFVAGEYRF
;
A
#
# COMPACT_ATOMS: atom_id res chain seq x y z
N TRP A 1 -13.89 3.21 20.87
CA TRP A 1 -14.89 3.66 19.89
C TRP A 1 -15.35 5.04 20.30
N LEU A 2 -15.18 6.04 19.41
CA LEU A 2 -15.60 7.42 19.68
C LEU A 2 -17.11 7.61 19.44
N LEU A 3 -17.70 6.83 18.53
CA LEU A 3 -19.14 6.74 18.27
C LEU A 3 -19.59 5.27 18.25
N PRO A 4 -20.89 4.96 18.47
CA PRO A 4 -21.39 3.59 18.59
C PRO A 4 -21.18 2.72 17.33
N PHE A 5 -20.98 3.34 16.17
CA PHE A 5 -20.79 2.66 14.87
C PHE A 5 -19.56 3.18 14.11
N MET A 6 -18.81 4.14 14.65
CA MET A 6 -17.68 4.77 13.95
C MET A 6 -16.47 4.87 14.86
N ASN A 7 -15.34 4.39 14.35
CA ASN A 7 -14.03 4.61 14.94
C ASN A 7 -13.25 5.60 14.09
N VAL A 8 -12.42 6.41 14.74
CA VAL A 8 -11.43 7.25 14.08
C VAL A 8 -10.09 6.91 14.69
N TYR A 9 -9.08 6.75 13.85
CA TYR A 9 -7.74 6.37 14.28
C TYR A 9 -6.67 7.12 13.48
N GLY A 10 -5.51 7.33 14.11
CA GLY A 10 -4.30 7.74 13.43
C GLY A 10 -3.39 6.54 13.22
N LEU A 11 -2.60 6.56 12.16
CA LEU A 11 -1.56 5.56 11.89
C LEU A 11 -0.23 6.26 11.66
N VAL A 12 0.83 5.68 12.23
CA VAL A 12 2.21 6.04 11.96
C VAL A 12 2.95 4.74 11.64
N GLY A 13 3.72 4.76 10.57
CA GLY A 13 4.43 3.58 10.08
C GLY A 13 5.74 3.97 9.43
N TYR A 14 6.61 2.99 9.31
CA TYR A 14 7.83 3.11 8.53
C TYR A 14 7.66 2.27 7.26
N THR A 15 7.92 2.87 6.11
CA THR A 15 7.78 2.21 4.81
C THR A 15 9.16 2.01 4.22
N ASP A 16 9.53 0.74 4.01
CA ASP A 16 10.72 0.32 3.26
C ASP A 16 10.24 -0.46 2.04
N GLY A 17 10.55 0.03 0.84
CA GLY A 17 10.06 -0.53 -0.41
C GLY A 17 11.04 -0.33 -1.55
N HIS A 18 10.90 -1.20 -2.56
CA HIS A 18 11.74 -1.20 -3.74
C HIS A 18 10.82 -1.25 -4.96
N SER A 19 10.89 -0.26 -5.85
CA SER A 19 10.13 -0.24 -7.10
C SER A 19 11.04 -0.64 -8.25
N ILE A 20 10.66 -1.67 -9.00
CA ILE A 20 11.34 -2.06 -10.24
C ILE A 20 10.44 -1.62 -11.39
N SER A 21 10.84 -0.55 -12.08
CA SER A 21 10.12 -0.04 -13.25
C SER A 21 10.93 -0.29 -14.53
N GLN A 22 10.25 -0.70 -15.60
CA GLN A 22 10.84 -0.77 -16.93
C GLN A 22 10.64 0.56 -17.63
N ILE A 23 11.73 1.28 -17.88
CA ILE A 23 11.70 2.59 -18.51
C ILE A 23 12.29 2.49 -19.92
N GLY A 24 11.66 3.19 -20.87
CA GLY A 24 12.19 3.45 -22.21
C GLY A 24 12.54 4.92 -22.36
N VAL A 25 13.71 5.24 -22.91
CA VAL A 25 14.16 6.62 -23.11
C VAL A 25 14.00 7.03 -24.58
N GLY A 26 13.32 8.15 -24.82
CA GLY A 26 13.26 8.83 -26.12
C GLY A 26 14.16 10.07 -26.12
N LEU A 27 15.01 10.20 -27.13
CA LEU A 27 15.89 11.36 -27.31
C LEU A 27 15.34 12.24 -28.43
N MET A 28 15.03 13.49 -28.11
CA MET A 28 14.58 14.48 -29.10
C MET A 28 15.80 15.07 -29.81
N THR A 29 15.86 14.88 -31.13
CA THR A 29 16.87 15.49 -31.99
C THR A 29 16.55 16.97 -32.24
N LYS A 30 17.55 17.78 -32.62
CA LYS A 30 17.38 19.22 -32.94
C LYS A 30 16.32 19.50 -34.03
N ASN A 31 15.88 18.48 -34.76
CA ASN A 31 14.88 18.57 -35.83
C ASN A 31 13.47 18.17 -35.36
N GLY A 32 13.26 17.99 -34.06
CA GLY A 32 11.96 17.62 -33.46
C GLY A 32 11.62 16.12 -33.54
N HIS A 33 12.43 15.30 -34.23
CA HIS A 33 12.23 13.85 -34.25
C HIS A 33 12.71 13.21 -32.95
N VAL A 34 11.82 12.43 -32.33
CA VAL A 34 12.11 11.62 -31.15
C VAL A 34 12.63 10.26 -31.63
N PHE A 35 13.91 10.01 -31.39
CA PHE A 35 14.51 8.70 -31.65
C PHE A 35 14.51 7.88 -30.36
N HIS A 36 14.15 6.60 -30.47
CA HIS A 36 14.15 5.65 -29.36
C HIS A 36 15.31 4.67 -29.57
N PRO A 37 16.47 4.86 -28.89
CA PRO A 37 17.60 3.95 -29.02
C PRO A 37 17.22 2.57 -28.46
N ALA A 38 17.46 1.51 -29.22
CA ALA A 38 17.15 0.14 -28.81
C ALA A 38 17.87 -0.26 -27.50
N ASP A 39 19.09 0.25 -27.30
CA ASP A 39 19.91 0.01 -26.11
C ASP A 39 19.41 0.74 -24.85
N LEU A 40 18.41 1.62 -25.00
CA LEU A 40 17.77 2.38 -23.92
C LEU A 40 16.28 2.07 -23.80
N GLN A 41 15.86 0.91 -24.32
CA GLN A 41 14.54 0.34 -24.06
C GLN A 41 14.67 -0.77 -23.03
N ASN A 42 13.64 -0.95 -22.18
CA ASN A 42 13.57 -1.98 -21.13
C ASN A 42 14.63 -1.86 -20.03
N LEU A 43 15.00 -0.64 -19.67
CA LEU A 43 15.93 -0.41 -18.57
C LEU A 43 15.22 -0.68 -17.25
N LYS A 44 15.77 -1.62 -16.47
CA LYS A 44 15.26 -1.94 -15.12
C LYS A 44 15.73 -0.86 -14.16
N PHE A 45 14.90 0.14 -13.90
CA PHE A 45 15.15 1.15 -12.89
C PHE A 45 14.67 0.62 -11.54
N LYS A 46 15.59 0.44 -10.60
CA LYS A 46 15.29 0.05 -9.22
C LYS A 46 15.43 1.28 -8.35
N LEU A 47 14.31 1.76 -7.82
CA LEU A 47 14.28 2.86 -6.87
C LEU A 47 13.99 2.30 -5.48
N ASP A 48 14.92 2.50 -4.56
CA ASP A 48 14.78 2.14 -3.15
C ASP A 48 14.25 3.38 -2.41
N PHE A 49 13.11 3.24 -1.74
CA PHE A 49 12.47 4.35 -1.05
C PHE A 49 12.22 3.98 0.42
N LYS A 50 12.61 4.92 1.30
CA LYS A 50 12.46 4.82 2.75
C LYS A 50 11.80 6.10 3.24
N GLY A 51 10.70 5.96 3.97
CA GLY A 51 9.94 7.11 4.43
C GLY A 51 9.08 6.80 5.64
N THR A 52 8.72 7.86 6.35
CA THR A 52 7.77 7.77 7.46
C THR A 52 6.37 8.06 6.91
N THR A 53 5.46 7.13 7.18
CA THR A 53 4.06 7.20 6.75
C THR A 53 3.20 7.65 7.91
N TYR A 54 2.42 8.70 7.69
CA TYR A 54 1.41 9.19 8.61
C TYR A 54 0.05 9.06 7.97
N GLY A 55 -0.99 8.82 8.73
CA GLY A 55 -2.33 8.76 8.17
C GLY A 55 -3.43 8.88 9.20
N ILE A 56 -4.62 9.09 8.67
CA ILE A 56 -5.85 9.13 9.42
C ILE A 56 -6.84 8.18 8.76
N GLY A 57 -7.61 7.48 9.57
CA GLY A 57 -8.59 6.55 9.09
C GLY A 57 -9.86 6.58 9.92
N THR A 58 -10.93 6.12 9.30
CA THR A 58 -12.19 5.87 9.96
C THR A 58 -12.73 4.51 9.56
N THR A 59 -13.29 3.81 10.54
CA THR A 59 -13.96 2.54 10.31
C THR A 59 -15.41 2.68 10.75
N LEU A 60 -16.33 2.48 9.81
CA LEU A 60 -17.76 2.38 10.06
C LEU A 60 -18.13 0.90 10.19
N VAL A 61 -18.82 0.53 11.26
CA VAL A 61 -19.24 -0.86 11.50
C VAL A 61 -20.74 -0.88 11.81
N GLY A 62 -21.46 -1.75 11.11
CA GLY A 62 -22.87 -2.05 11.35
C GLY A 62 -23.09 -3.55 11.44
N GLY A 63 -24.11 -3.99 12.17
CA GLY A 63 -24.44 -5.41 12.25
C GLY A 63 -25.89 -5.66 12.61
N VAL A 64 -26.46 -6.69 11.99
CA VAL A 64 -27.84 -7.16 12.24
C VAL A 64 -27.77 -8.67 12.51
N GLY A 65 -28.08 -9.07 13.73
CA GLY A 65 -27.94 -10.46 14.18
C GLY A 65 -26.49 -10.95 14.10
N ASN A 66 -26.26 -12.03 13.36
CA ASN A 66 -24.94 -12.61 13.14
C ASN A 66 -24.19 -12.00 11.95
N TRP A 67 -24.84 -11.15 11.15
CA TRP A 67 -24.19 -10.46 10.04
C TRP A 67 -23.58 -9.15 10.51
N PHE A 68 -22.39 -8.85 10.01
CA PHE A 68 -21.74 -7.56 10.19
C PHE A 68 -21.25 -7.02 8.85
N THR A 69 -21.22 -5.72 8.73
CA THR A 69 -20.57 -4.99 7.65
C THR A 69 -19.64 -3.96 8.25
N ALA A 70 -18.51 -3.77 7.60
CA ALA A 70 -17.55 -2.75 7.98
C ALA A 70 -17.06 -2.04 6.72
N VAL A 71 -16.95 -0.71 6.78
CA VAL A 71 -16.30 0.07 5.75
C VAL A 71 -15.15 0.81 6.41
N ASP A 72 -13.94 0.48 6.03
CA ASP A 72 -12.75 1.20 6.46
C ASP A 72 -12.32 2.16 5.37
N ALA A 73 -12.08 3.42 5.71
CA ALA A 73 -11.50 4.40 4.82
C ALA A 73 -10.29 5.02 5.51
N ASN A 74 -9.14 4.99 4.85
CA ASN A 74 -7.92 5.57 5.38
C ASN A 74 -7.20 6.40 4.31
N TYR A 75 -6.62 7.50 4.77
CA TYR A 75 -5.78 8.37 3.99
C TYR A 75 -4.41 8.39 4.65
N THR A 76 -3.37 8.07 3.88
CA THR A 76 -2.00 8.04 4.36
C THR A 76 -1.11 8.86 3.46
N GLN A 77 -0.23 9.64 4.07
CA GLN A 77 0.81 10.40 3.43
C GLN A 77 2.17 9.90 3.89
N THR A 78 3.01 9.47 2.94
CA THR A 78 4.39 9.07 3.20
C THR A 78 5.32 10.22 2.82
N GLN A 79 6.11 10.68 3.78
CA GLN A 79 7.16 11.67 3.56
C GLN A 79 8.52 10.94 3.47
N PHE A 80 9.31 11.29 2.46
CA PHE A 80 10.63 10.72 2.24
C PHE A 80 11.73 11.63 2.80
N ASP A 81 12.71 11.04 3.49
CA ASP A 81 13.79 11.81 4.13
C ASP A 81 14.85 12.35 3.15
N ILE A 82 14.91 11.80 1.92
CA ILE A 82 16.05 12.00 0.99
C ILE A 82 15.61 12.64 -0.35
N LEU A 83 14.31 12.70 -0.65
CA LEU A 83 13.78 13.27 -1.89
C LEU A 83 12.61 14.22 -1.59
N ASP A 84 12.47 15.30 -2.37
CA ASP A 84 11.32 16.23 -2.35
C ASP A 84 10.06 15.56 -2.93
N GLY A 85 9.68 14.38 -2.42
CA GLY A 85 8.53 13.61 -2.88
C GLY A 85 7.61 13.21 -1.74
N SER A 86 6.32 13.11 -2.03
CA SER A 86 5.31 12.55 -1.14
C SER A 86 4.53 11.46 -1.86
N ILE A 87 4.13 10.43 -1.12
CA ILE A 87 3.13 9.48 -1.59
C ILE A 87 1.84 9.79 -0.85
N ASP A 88 0.80 10.09 -1.61
CA ASP A 88 -0.56 10.15 -1.10
C ASP A 88 -1.27 8.85 -1.48
N ALA A 89 -1.79 8.15 -0.49
CA ALA A 89 -2.53 6.92 -0.68
C ALA A 89 -3.89 7.00 0.02
N PHE A 90 -4.94 6.74 -0.75
CA PHE A 90 -6.30 6.64 -0.26
C PHE A 90 -6.79 5.21 -0.41
N THR A 91 -7.26 4.62 0.68
CA THR A 91 -7.77 3.25 0.70
C THR A 91 -9.19 3.22 1.22
N VAL A 92 -10.07 2.50 0.53
CA VAL A 92 -11.42 2.19 1.00
C VAL A 92 -11.67 0.70 0.89
N SER A 93 -12.06 0.10 2.00
CA SER A 93 -12.19 -1.34 2.14
C SER A 93 -13.55 -1.72 2.72
N PRO A 94 -14.61 -1.84 1.88
CA PRO A 94 -15.87 -2.44 2.30
C PRO A 94 -15.71 -3.93 2.56
N ARG A 95 -16.30 -4.39 3.66
CA ARG A 95 -16.29 -5.76 4.16
C ARG A 95 -17.69 -6.16 4.60
N VAL A 96 -18.04 -7.41 4.35
CA VAL A 96 -19.25 -8.06 4.85
C VAL A 96 -18.88 -9.41 5.42
N GLY A 97 -19.38 -9.72 6.60
CA GLY A 97 -19.03 -10.94 7.29
C GLY A 97 -20.13 -11.50 8.16
N TYR A 98 -19.87 -12.72 8.62
CA TYR A 98 -20.74 -13.50 9.45
C TYR A 98 -20.01 -13.95 10.71
N ARG A 99 -20.70 -13.85 11.84
CA ARG A 99 -20.23 -14.31 13.14
C ARG A 99 -20.76 -15.70 13.41
N PHE A 100 -19.86 -16.67 13.43
CA PHE A 100 -20.09 -18.01 13.89
C PHE A 100 -19.80 -18.12 15.39
N THR A 101 -20.72 -18.73 16.13
CA THR A 101 -20.50 -19.13 17.51
C THR A 101 -20.04 -20.58 17.49
N THR A 102 -18.78 -20.83 17.83
CA THR A 102 -18.26 -22.20 17.93
C THR A 102 -18.61 -22.78 19.29
N PRO A 103 -19.25 -23.96 19.36
CA PRO A 103 -19.43 -24.67 20.62
C PRO A 103 -18.06 -24.95 21.24
N GLY A 104 -17.93 -24.81 22.56
CA GLY A 104 -16.72 -25.21 23.28
C GLY A 104 -16.46 -26.70 23.05
N ILE A 105 -15.23 -27.06 22.67
CA ILE A 105 -14.83 -28.46 22.50
C ILE A 105 -14.05 -28.85 23.75
N ASP A 106 -14.75 -29.49 24.70
CA ASP A 106 -14.18 -29.92 25.99
C ASP A 106 -12.93 -30.81 25.83
N LYS A 107 -12.82 -31.57 24.74
CA LYS A 107 -11.66 -32.42 24.45
C LYS A 107 -10.36 -31.66 24.15
N MET A 108 -10.43 -30.36 23.84
CA MET A 108 -9.27 -29.55 23.46
C MET A 108 -9.02 -28.37 24.40
N HIS A 109 -9.74 -28.29 25.54
CA HIS A 109 -9.74 -27.13 26.44
C HIS A 109 -10.00 -25.79 25.72
N LEU A 110 -10.76 -25.81 24.62
CA LEU A 110 -11.11 -24.62 23.87
C LEU A 110 -12.42 -24.06 24.44
N PRO A 111 -12.42 -22.85 25.04
CA PRO A 111 -13.65 -22.19 25.46
C PRO A 111 -14.56 -21.93 24.26
N SER A 112 -15.84 -21.65 24.53
CA SER A 112 -16.77 -21.19 23.50
C SER A 112 -16.23 -19.94 22.81
N GLY A 113 -15.81 -20.12 21.55
CA GLY A 113 -15.15 -19.11 20.75
C GLY A 113 -16.12 -18.35 19.85
N LYS A 114 -15.68 -17.20 19.36
CA LYS A 114 -16.35 -16.48 18.29
C LYS A 114 -15.42 -16.46 17.09
N LEU A 115 -15.89 -17.03 15.99
CA LEU A 115 -15.22 -16.97 14.70
C LEU A 115 -15.99 -15.97 13.83
N ASN A 116 -15.37 -14.84 13.52
CA ASN A 116 -15.90 -13.92 12.51
C ASN A 116 -15.20 -14.24 11.18
N VAL A 117 -15.96 -14.39 10.11
CA VAL A 117 -15.40 -14.55 8.75
C VAL A 117 -16.01 -13.47 7.88
N TRP A 118 -15.21 -12.83 7.03
CA TRP A 118 -15.69 -11.82 6.10
C TRP A 118 -15.04 -11.93 4.74
N VAL A 119 -15.77 -11.41 3.76
CA VAL A 119 -15.28 -11.13 2.42
C VAL A 119 -15.41 -9.62 2.18
N GLY A 120 -14.53 -9.08 1.38
CA GLY A 120 -14.54 -7.66 1.06
C GLY A 120 -13.77 -7.36 -0.19
N SER A 121 -13.68 -6.08 -0.48
CA SER A 121 -12.83 -5.54 -1.52
C SER A 121 -12.06 -4.37 -0.93
N MET A 122 -10.88 -4.11 -1.45
CA MET A 122 -10.05 -2.96 -1.13
C MET A 122 -9.81 -2.18 -2.41
N TYR A 123 -10.30 -0.96 -2.45
CA TYR A 123 -9.92 0.03 -3.42
C TYR A 123 -8.76 0.84 -2.87
N GLN A 124 -7.68 0.97 -3.62
CA GLN A 124 -6.51 1.75 -3.26
C GLN A 124 -6.09 2.63 -4.43
N ASP A 125 -6.17 3.94 -4.23
CA ASP A 125 -5.58 4.93 -5.12
C ASP A 125 -4.27 5.41 -4.49
N VAL A 126 -3.17 5.24 -5.21
CA VAL A 126 -1.84 5.69 -4.79
C VAL A 126 -1.31 6.61 -5.86
N GLN A 127 -1.11 7.86 -5.47
CA GLN A 127 -0.47 8.87 -6.28
C GLN A 127 0.93 9.06 -5.73
N GLN A 128 1.91 8.70 -6.55
CA GLN A 128 3.32 8.79 -6.18
C GLN A 128 3.96 9.85 -7.06
N GLU A 129 4.42 10.92 -6.43
CA GLU A 129 5.15 12.01 -7.08
C GLU A 129 6.59 11.98 -6.56
N PHE A 130 7.54 11.61 -7.43
CA PHE A 130 8.97 11.72 -7.11
C PHE A 130 9.54 12.95 -7.79
N LYS A 131 10.00 13.91 -6.97
CA LYS A 131 10.80 15.05 -7.43
C LYS A 131 12.16 15.00 -6.73
N GLY A 132 13.21 15.33 -7.48
CA GLY A 132 14.56 15.37 -6.94
C GLY A 132 15.58 15.89 -7.94
N SER A 133 16.84 16.01 -7.49
CA SER A 133 17.96 16.34 -8.37
C SER A 133 18.40 15.10 -9.13
N LEU A 134 18.80 15.26 -10.40
CA LEU A 134 19.44 14.18 -11.16
C LEU A 134 20.79 13.75 -10.54
N ASP A 135 21.37 14.53 -9.64
CA ASP A 135 22.60 14.21 -8.91
C ASP A 135 22.44 13.03 -7.94
N ASP A 136 21.23 12.83 -7.40
CA ASP A 136 20.94 11.79 -6.41
C ASP A 136 20.47 10.47 -7.04
N LEU A 137 20.38 10.41 -8.38
CA LEU A 137 19.97 9.19 -9.09
C LEU A 137 21.15 8.28 -9.38
N THR A 138 21.32 7.27 -8.55
CA THR A 138 22.16 6.10 -8.85
C THR A 138 21.46 5.22 -9.90
N MET A 139 21.67 5.54 -11.19
CA MET A 139 21.10 4.75 -12.28
C MET A 139 21.79 3.38 -12.40
N PRO A 140 21.07 2.28 -12.67
CA PRO A 140 21.63 0.94 -12.74
C PRO A 140 22.45 0.64 -14.01
N SER A 141 22.46 1.53 -15.01
CA SER A 141 23.28 1.35 -16.22
C SER A 141 24.25 2.52 -16.43
N ALA A 142 25.50 2.20 -16.78
CA ALA A 142 26.55 3.18 -17.05
C ALA A 142 26.22 4.11 -18.24
N THR A 143 25.45 3.61 -19.20
CA THR A 143 24.98 4.37 -20.37
C THR A 143 23.92 5.41 -19.96
N LEU A 144 23.01 5.05 -19.05
CA LEU A 144 22.03 5.99 -18.50
C LEU A 144 22.69 7.04 -17.61
N GLN A 145 23.65 6.66 -16.78
CA GLN A 145 24.42 7.61 -15.98
C GLN A 145 25.10 8.65 -16.88
N ARG A 146 25.67 8.22 -18.01
CA ARG A 146 26.28 9.14 -18.99
C ARG A 146 25.27 10.10 -19.61
N LEU A 147 24.08 9.62 -19.98
CA LEU A 147 23.02 10.47 -20.53
C LEU A 147 22.47 11.45 -19.50
N VAL A 148 22.27 11.00 -18.27
CA VAL A 148 21.90 11.83 -17.13
C VAL A 148 22.97 12.90 -16.87
N SER A 149 24.26 12.55 -16.88
CA SER A 149 25.35 13.53 -16.71
C SER A 149 25.45 14.52 -17.88
N MET A 150 25.07 14.13 -19.10
CA MET A 150 25.03 15.03 -20.25
C MET A 150 23.81 15.96 -20.21
N ALA A 151 22.66 15.47 -19.72
CA ALA A 151 21.46 16.27 -19.51
C ALA A 151 21.60 17.20 -18.29
N ASN A 152 22.36 16.79 -17.28
CA ASN A 152 22.71 17.55 -16.09
C ASN A 152 24.02 18.33 -16.25
N TYR A 153 24.29 18.87 -17.44
CA TYR A 153 25.54 19.57 -17.77
C TYR A 153 25.83 20.79 -16.87
N ASN A 154 24.80 21.32 -16.19
CA ASN A 154 24.88 22.48 -15.30
C ASN A 154 24.56 22.17 -13.82
N ASN A 155 24.51 20.89 -13.41
CA ASN A 155 24.09 20.46 -12.05
C ASN A 155 22.73 21.03 -11.60
N ASN A 156 21.82 21.31 -12.54
CA ASN A 156 20.49 21.87 -12.26
C ASN A 156 19.36 21.03 -12.86
N GLY A 157 19.68 19.84 -13.37
CA GLY A 157 18.70 18.90 -13.89
C GLY A 157 17.78 18.43 -12.77
N ARG A 158 16.46 18.60 -12.94
CA ARG A 158 15.43 18.04 -12.06
C ARG A 158 14.62 17.00 -12.81
N PHE A 159 14.17 15.98 -12.08
CA PHE A 159 13.21 15.02 -12.60
C PHE A 159 11.88 15.14 -11.84
N ASP A 160 10.77 14.91 -12.55
CA ASP A 160 9.42 14.82 -12.00
C ASP A 160 8.79 13.55 -12.60
N VAL A 161 8.59 12.54 -11.76
CA VAL A 161 7.97 11.26 -12.16
C VAL A 161 6.67 11.09 -11.39
N LYS A 162 5.57 11.07 -12.13
CA LYS A 162 4.21 10.80 -11.62
C LYS A 162 3.81 9.40 -11.96
N GLN A 163 3.64 8.56 -10.95
CA GLN A 163 3.21 7.19 -11.11
C GLN A 163 1.86 6.98 -10.43
N HIS A 164 0.99 6.25 -11.12
CA HIS A 164 -0.32 5.85 -10.63
C HIS A 164 -0.39 4.32 -10.62
N LEU A 165 -1.12 3.78 -9.65
CA LEU A 165 -1.37 2.34 -9.56
C LEU A 165 -2.19 1.88 -10.79
N GLN A 166 -1.70 0.86 -11.51
CA GLN A 166 -2.41 0.28 -12.66
C GLN A 166 -3.71 -0.44 -12.28
N SER A 167 -3.78 -0.88 -11.02
CA SER A 167 -4.73 -1.87 -10.52
C SER A 167 -5.28 -1.44 -9.16
N PRO A 168 -6.36 -0.67 -9.09
CA PRO A 168 -6.78 -0.11 -7.80
C PRO A 168 -7.55 -1.10 -6.92
N TRP A 169 -8.14 -2.16 -7.49
CA TRP A 169 -9.01 -3.10 -6.76
C TRP A 169 -8.28 -4.39 -6.34
N ASN A 170 -8.52 -4.81 -5.09
CA ASN A 170 -8.12 -6.13 -4.58
C ASN A 170 -9.30 -6.79 -3.85
N MET A 171 -9.43 -8.12 -3.93
CA MET A 171 -10.42 -8.84 -3.12
C MET A 171 -9.81 -9.22 -1.78
N LEU A 172 -10.61 -9.24 -0.72
CA LEU A 172 -10.20 -9.57 0.63
C LEU A 172 -11.01 -10.75 1.18
N LEU A 173 -10.34 -11.69 1.82
CA LEU A 173 -10.93 -12.76 2.63
C LEU A 173 -10.26 -12.74 4.00
N GLY A 174 -11.04 -12.53 5.06
CA GLY A 174 -10.50 -12.48 6.40
C GLY A 174 -11.26 -13.34 7.39
N ALA A 175 -10.55 -13.72 8.44
CA ALA A 175 -11.08 -14.43 9.58
C ALA A 175 -10.52 -13.82 10.87
N GLN A 176 -11.36 -13.75 11.88
CA GLN A 176 -10.96 -13.35 13.22
C GLN A 176 -11.43 -14.43 14.19
N TYR A 177 -10.49 -14.90 15.00
CA TYR A 177 -10.73 -15.93 15.99
C TYR A 177 -10.40 -15.39 17.39
N GLU A 178 -11.39 -15.45 18.28
CA GLU A 178 -11.23 -15.16 19.71
C GLU A 178 -10.56 -16.37 20.38
N ILE A 179 -9.24 -16.30 20.62
CA ILE A 179 -8.47 -17.38 21.26
C ILE A 179 -8.83 -17.43 22.75
N THR A 180 -8.86 -16.26 23.39
CA THR A 180 -9.18 -16.08 24.81
C THR A 180 -10.15 -14.91 24.93
N ARG A 181 -10.90 -14.81 26.03
CA ARG A 181 -11.81 -13.67 26.32
C ARG A 181 -11.15 -12.28 26.22
N HIS A 182 -9.82 -12.23 26.19
CA HIS A 182 -9.02 -11.00 26.19
C HIS A 182 -8.11 -10.92 24.96
N PHE A 183 -8.04 -11.96 24.11
CA PHE A 183 -7.11 -11.99 22.99
C PHE A 183 -7.78 -12.52 21.72
N ASN A 184 -7.77 -11.69 20.68
CA ASN A 184 -8.29 -12.00 19.36
C ASN A 184 -7.14 -12.00 18.35
N VAL A 185 -7.19 -12.92 17.40
CA VAL A 185 -6.30 -12.92 16.24
C VAL A 185 -7.11 -12.71 14.99
N THR A 186 -6.71 -11.74 14.19
CA THR A 186 -7.28 -11.40 12.90
C THR A 186 -6.28 -11.77 11.81
N THR A 187 -6.74 -12.46 10.78
CA THR A 187 -5.99 -12.75 9.56
C THR A 187 -6.80 -12.28 8.35
N GLU A 188 -6.15 -11.63 7.39
CA GLU A 188 -6.79 -11.18 6.15
C GLU A 188 -5.85 -11.47 4.97
N PHE A 189 -6.41 -12.11 3.95
CA PHE A 189 -5.74 -12.45 2.70
C PHE A 189 -6.34 -11.59 1.59
N GLY A 190 -5.51 -10.82 0.92
CA GLY A 190 -5.89 -10.11 -0.29
C GLY A 190 -5.45 -10.89 -1.53
N PHE A 191 -6.34 -11.02 -2.50
CA PHE A 191 -6.11 -11.76 -3.75
C PHE A 191 -6.85 -11.09 -4.91
N ALA A 192 -6.31 -11.21 -6.13
CA ALA A 192 -6.85 -10.86 -7.45
C ALA A 192 -5.65 -10.44 -8.31
N GLU A 193 -5.45 -9.14 -8.53
CA GLU A 193 -4.29 -8.58 -9.22
C GLU A 193 -3.08 -8.45 -8.27
N ARG A 194 -3.33 -8.43 -6.95
CA ARG A 194 -2.29 -8.40 -5.90
C ARG A 194 -2.53 -9.48 -4.86
N ASN A 195 -1.45 -10.11 -4.43
CA ASN A 195 -1.47 -10.98 -3.27
C ASN A 195 -0.95 -10.20 -2.06
N SER A 196 -1.76 -10.10 -1.01
CA SER A 196 -1.38 -9.46 0.26
C SER A 196 -1.79 -10.33 1.44
N PHE A 197 -1.05 -10.24 2.54
CA PHE A 197 -1.33 -10.97 3.76
C PHE A 197 -1.20 -10.04 4.97
N PHE A 198 -2.19 -10.09 5.85
CA PHE A 198 -2.27 -9.27 7.04
C PHE A 198 -2.61 -10.14 8.25
N VAL A 199 -1.93 -9.88 9.36
CA VAL A 199 -2.18 -10.53 10.66
C VAL A 199 -2.14 -9.47 11.75
N ALA A 200 -3.13 -9.49 12.63
CA ALA A 200 -3.19 -8.61 13.80
C ALA A 200 -3.61 -9.38 15.05
N GLY A 201 -2.98 -9.05 16.18
CA GLY A 201 -3.41 -9.49 17.51
C GLY A 201 -4.04 -8.33 18.26
N GLU A 202 -5.26 -8.51 18.76
CA GLU A 202 -5.95 -7.53 19.59
C GLU A 202 -6.03 -8.05 21.02
N TYR A 203 -5.61 -7.23 21.98
CA TYR A 203 -5.76 -7.52 23.40
C TYR A 203 -6.78 -6.56 24.03
N ARG A 204 -7.76 -7.10 24.76
CA ARG A 204 -8.78 -6.33 25.50
C ARG A 204 -8.56 -6.52 27.01
N PHE A 205 -8.29 -5.42 27.70
CA PHE A 205 -8.21 -5.33 29.16
C PHE A 205 -9.61 -5.21 29.79
#